data_AF-A0AAW9FRI7-F1
#
_entry.id   AF-A0AAW9FRI7-F1
#
_cell.length_a   1.000
_cell.length_b   1.000
_cell.length_c   1.000
_cell.angle_alpha   90.00
_cell.angle_beta   90.00
_cell.angle_gamma   90.00
#
_symmetry.space_group_name_H-M   'P 1'
#
loop_
_entity.id
_entity.type
_entity.pdbx_description
1 polymer ?
#
loop_
_entity_poly.entity_id
_entity_poly.type
_entity_poly.pdbx_seq_one_letter_code
_entity_poly.pdbx_strand_id
1 'polypeptide(L)'
;MNYIKEQKEFFKGIGKILYEGTESDNPFAFRWYNPDYIIQGKSMAEHFKFACAYWHSFNANGSDPFGGSTHTFSWDQKSDVIERAKDKMDAAFEFMSKLQIPYYCFHDVDLVDYTDNVVDNEKRLQVITSYAQEKQKETGIKLLWGTANLFSHKRYMNGAATNPDFHVLAHGAAQVKSALDATITLNGQNYVFWGGREGYTSLLNTNMKREQEHLAKFLHLSKDYARKNGFTGTFFIEPKPCEPTKHQYDYDAATVIGFLRQYGLADDFKLNLEVNHATLAGHTFQHELQVAADAGLLGSIDANRGDEQNGWDTDQFPYNINELTESMLIILEAGGLQGGGVNFDAKIRRNSTDTEDLFFAHIGGMDLFARALITADKILGESSYLQFRRERYQSFDTGKGAEFEKGNLFLEDLYHFAAKNGEPEVRSGKQEFLENLINRYI
;
A
#
# COMPACT_ATOMS: atom_id res chain seq x y z
N MET A 1 -29.23 -9.17 -7.44
CA MET A 1 -29.67 -9.09 -6.02
C MET A 1 -30.13 -7.67 -5.76
N ASN A 2 -31.34 -7.50 -5.25
CA ASN A 2 -31.93 -6.19 -4.98
C ASN A 2 -31.08 -5.44 -3.95
N TYR A 3 -30.49 -4.31 -4.36
CA TYR A 3 -29.77 -3.41 -3.49
C TYR A 3 -30.70 -2.93 -2.35
N ILE A 4 -30.26 -3.19 -1.12
CA ILE A 4 -30.50 -2.41 0.11
C ILE A 4 -31.77 -1.54 0.07
N LYS A 5 -32.94 -2.12 0.32
CA LYS A 5 -34.22 -1.39 0.28
C LYS A 5 -34.61 -0.69 1.59
N GLU A 6 -33.78 -0.79 2.64
CA GLU A 6 -34.13 -0.29 3.98
C GLU A 6 -33.06 0.59 4.66
N GLN A 7 -31.90 0.84 4.05
CA GLN A 7 -30.89 1.76 4.62
C GLN A 7 -30.83 3.10 3.86
N LYS A 8 -30.42 4.13 4.58
CA LYS A 8 -30.22 5.50 4.08
C LYS A 8 -29.20 5.47 2.94
N GLU A 9 -29.60 5.92 1.75
CA GLU A 9 -28.68 6.09 0.60
C GLU A 9 -27.91 7.41 0.73
N PHE A 10 -26.58 7.31 0.74
CA PHE A 10 -25.65 8.44 0.85
C PHE A 10 -25.24 8.98 -0.53
N PHE A 11 -25.12 8.11 -1.55
CA PHE A 11 -24.64 8.46 -2.89
C PHE A 11 -25.78 8.43 -3.93
N LYS A 12 -26.77 9.30 -3.74
CA LYS A 12 -28.00 9.33 -4.54
C LYS A 12 -27.71 9.60 -6.02
N GLY A 13 -28.43 8.89 -6.89
CA GLY A 13 -28.31 9.06 -8.35
C GLY A 13 -27.12 8.35 -8.98
N ILE A 14 -26.19 7.81 -8.19
CA ILE A 14 -25.07 7.02 -8.68
C ILE A 14 -25.41 5.54 -8.54
N GLY A 15 -25.50 4.84 -9.67
CA GLY A 15 -25.75 3.40 -9.73
C GLY A 15 -24.49 2.57 -9.46
N LYS A 16 -24.63 1.25 -9.65
CA LYS A 16 -23.46 0.36 -9.71
C LYS A 16 -22.64 0.68 -10.96
N ILE A 17 -21.34 0.87 -10.79
CA ILE A 17 -20.37 1.16 -11.87
C ILE A 17 -20.01 -0.15 -12.55
N LEU A 18 -20.20 -0.22 -13.87
CA LEU A 18 -19.99 -1.42 -14.68
C LEU A 18 -18.92 -1.20 -15.74
N TYR A 19 -18.37 -2.30 -16.25
CA TYR A 19 -17.52 -2.29 -17.43
C TYR A 19 -18.37 -2.04 -18.69
N GLU A 20 -18.03 -1.02 -19.46
CA GLU A 20 -18.70 -0.64 -20.71
C GLU A 20 -17.78 -0.72 -21.94
N GLY A 21 -16.47 -0.93 -21.74
CA GLY A 21 -15.48 -1.03 -22.81
C GLY A 21 -14.83 0.31 -23.18
N THR A 22 -13.78 0.22 -24.01
CA THR A 22 -12.85 1.32 -24.27
C THR A 22 -13.44 2.50 -25.04
N GLU A 23 -14.57 2.30 -25.71
CA GLU A 23 -15.26 3.34 -26.48
C GLU A 23 -16.29 4.14 -25.65
N SER A 24 -16.50 3.78 -24.37
CA SER A 24 -17.50 4.45 -23.51
C SER A 24 -17.04 5.86 -23.08
N ASP A 25 -17.93 6.84 -23.24
CA ASP A 25 -17.82 8.21 -22.74
C ASP A 25 -18.55 8.43 -21.40
N ASN A 26 -19.24 7.42 -20.86
CA ASN A 26 -19.96 7.50 -19.57
C ASN A 26 -18.99 7.69 -18.39
N PRO A 27 -18.95 8.82 -17.68
CA PRO A 27 -17.99 9.04 -16.60
C PRO A 27 -18.17 8.10 -15.40
N PHE A 28 -19.30 7.41 -15.30
CA PHE A 28 -19.62 6.40 -14.28
C PHE A 28 -19.54 4.96 -14.81
N ALA A 29 -18.49 4.65 -15.57
CA ALA A 29 -18.23 3.33 -16.12
C ALA A 29 -16.73 3.00 -16.14
N PHE A 30 -16.39 1.72 -16.06
CA PHE A 30 -15.05 1.23 -16.32
C PHE A 30 -14.85 0.99 -17.82
N ARG A 31 -13.70 1.41 -18.35
CA ARG A 31 -13.27 1.20 -19.73
C ARG A 31 -12.34 0.01 -19.87
N TRP A 32 -11.61 -0.29 -18.81
CA TRP A 32 -10.54 -1.29 -18.78
C TRP A 32 -10.76 -2.30 -17.67
N TYR A 33 -11.24 -1.87 -16.50
CA TYR A 33 -11.47 -2.78 -15.39
C TYR A 33 -12.72 -3.63 -15.62
N ASN A 34 -12.48 -4.89 -15.94
CA ASN A 34 -13.49 -5.95 -15.92
C ASN A 34 -13.05 -6.99 -14.88
N PRO A 35 -13.75 -7.12 -13.74
CA PRO A 35 -13.30 -7.96 -12.62
C PRO A 35 -13.10 -9.42 -13.00
N ASP A 36 -13.83 -9.93 -14.00
CA ASP A 36 -13.80 -11.32 -14.44
C ASP A 36 -12.80 -11.59 -15.58
N TYR A 37 -12.16 -10.54 -16.13
CA TYR A 37 -11.20 -10.71 -17.22
C TYR A 37 -9.94 -11.42 -16.73
N ILE A 38 -9.56 -12.52 -17.39
CA ILE A 38 -8.48 -13.40 -16.95
C ILE A 38 -7.16 -13.03 -17.63
N ILE A 39 -6.12 -12.81 -16.83
CA ILE A 39 -4.74 -12.55 -17.27
C ILE A 39 -3.83 -13.49 -16.49
N GLN A 40 -2.97 -14.24 -17.20
CA GLN A 40 -2.06 -15.24 -16.58
C GLN A 40 -2.75 -16.18 -15.56
N GLY A 41 -3.99 -16.59 -15.87
CA GLY A 41 -4.76 -17.54 -15.06
C GLY A 41 -5.43 -16.97 -13.81
N LYS A 42 -5.37 -15.66 -13.56
CA LYS A 42 -6.08 -14.96 -12.49
C LYS A 42 -7.03 -13.91 -13.05
N SER A 43 -8.16 -13.67 -12.40
CA SER A 43 -9.04 -12.56 -12.76
C SER A 43 -8.43 -11.21 -12.37
N MET A 44 -8.85 -10.10 -12.99
CA MET A 44 -8.41 -8.77 -12.56
C MET A 44 -8.71 -8.51 -11.08
N ALA A 45 -9.88 -8.96 -10.59
CA ALA A 45 -10.22 -8.83 -9.18
C ALA A 45 -9.23 -9.59 -8.27
N GLU A 46 -8.72 -10.75 -8.71
CA GLU A 46 -7.71 -11.53 -7.98
C GLU A 46 -6.30 -10.92 -8.05
N HIS A 47 -5.93 -10.34 -9.20
CA HIS A 47 -4.65 -9.63 -9.36
C HIS A 47 -4.55 -8.44 -8.44
N PHE A 48 -5.60 -7.60 -8.42
CA PHE A 48 -5.55 -6.34 -7.72
C PHE A 48 -6.00 -6.45 -6.27
N LYS A 49 -7.06 -7.23 -6.00
CA LYS A 49 -7.79 -7.16 -4.72
C LYS A 49 -7.98 -5.71 -4.26
N PHE A 50 -8.50 -4.86 -5.16
CA PHE A 50 -8.59 -3.42 -4.90
C PHE A 50 -9.20 -3.14 -3.53
N ALA A 51 -8.59 -2.21 -2.79
CA ALA A 51 -9.06 -1.79 -1.49
C ALA A 51 -9.29 -0.28 -1.44
N CYS A 52 -10.30 0.12 -0.66
CA CYS A 52 -10.60 1.52 -0.36
C CYS A 52 -9.95 1.92 0.97
N ALA A 53 -9.14 2.98 0.95
CA ALA A 53 -8.60 3.61 2.16
C ALA A 53 -9.72 4.35 2.91
N TYR A 54 -10.01 3.92 4.13
CA TYR A 54 -11.13 4.46 4.90
C TYR A 54 -10.84 5.89 5.40
N TRP A 55 -9.59 6.20 5.74
CA TRP A 55 -9.17 7.54 6.19
C TRP A 55 -9.41 8.60 5.10
N HIS A 56 -8.90 8.39 3.89
CA HIS A 56 -9.05 9.39 2.83
C HIS A 56 -10.46 9.50 2.28
N SER A 57 -11.17 8.38 2.14
CA SER A 57 -12.48 8.39 1.48
C SER A 57 -13.60 8.87 2.39
N PHE A 58 -13.50 8.66 3.70
CA PHE A 58 -14.63 8.88 4.62
C PHE A 58 -14.31 9.74 5.84
N ASN A 59 -13.04 10.14 6.04
CA ASN A 59 -12.62 10.97 7.19
C ASN A 59 -11.92 12.27 6.78
N ALA A 60 -11.05 12.23 5.75
CA ALA A 60 -10.31 13.40 5.32
C ALA A 60 -11.25 14.49 4.79
N ASN A 61 -11.39 15.60 5.51
CA ASN A 61 -12.38 16.65 5.24
C ASN A 61 -11.84 17.80 4.37
N GLY A 62 -10.70 17.59 3.73
CA GLY A 62 -10.02 18.59 2.90
C GLY A 62 -9.34 19.74 3.67
N SER A 63 -9.14 19.62 4.98
CA SER A 63 -8.24 20.53 5.72
C SER A 63 -6.78 20.34 5.30
N ASP A 64 -6.01 21.42 5.31
CA ASP A 64 -4.57 21.40 5.07
C ASP A 64 -3.87 22.35 6.08
N PRO A 65 -2.52 22.45 6.11
CA PRO A 65 -1.82 23.30 7.06
C PRO A 65 -2.17 24.80 7.00
N PHE A 66 -2.85 25.26 5.95
CA PHE A 66 -3.14 26.67 5.66
C PHE A 66 -4.64 26.99 5.59
N GLY A 67 -5.52 26.00 5.73
CA GLY A 67 -6.96 26.19 5.60
C GLY A 67 -7.81 25.13 6.28
N GLY A 68 -9.00 25.54 6.72
CA GLY A 68 -10.00 24.65 7.31
C GLY A 68 -10.63 23.68 6.30
N SER A 69 -11.53 22.84 6.81
CA SER A 69 -12.25 21.82 6.04
C SER A 69 -13.06 22.41 4.87
N THR A 70 -13.18 21.61 3.82
CA THR A 70 -13.89 21.93 2.57
C THR A 70 -14.92 20.85 2.22
N HIS A 71 -14.69 19.61 2.63
CA HIS A 71 -15.63 18.52 2.47
C HIS A 71 -16.56 18.45 3.69
N THR A 72 -17.86 18.33 3.43
CA THR A 72 -18.88 18.14 4.47
C THR A 72 -19.62 16.84 4.19
N PHE A 73 -19.46 15.86 5.07
CA PHE A 73 -19.98 14.53 4.86
C PHE A 73 -21.37 14.33 5.46
N SER A 74 -22.28 13.75 4.68
CA SER A 74 -23.67 13.48 5.11
C SER A 74 -23.78 12.33 6.12
N TRP A 75 -22.72 11.52 6.26
CA TRP A 75 -22.56 10.52 7.31
C TRP A 75 -21.98 11.07 8.62
N ASP A 76 -21.40 12.27 8.62
CA ASP A 76 -20.72 12.87 9.77
C ASP A 76 -21.59 13.88 10.54
N GLN A 77 -22.89 13.56 10.73
CA GLN A 77 -23.89 14.53 11.24
C GLN A 77 -24.43 14.21 12.63
N LYS A 78 -24.51 12.93 13.01
CA LYS A 78 -25.11 12.51 14.30
C LYS A 78 -24.19 12.91 15.46
N SER A 79 -24.74 13.36 16.59
CA SER A 79 -23.94 13.72 17.77
C SER A 79 -23.35 12.50 18.49
N ASP A 80 -24.10 11.40 18.58
CA ASP A 80 -23.61 10.15 19.15
C ASP A 80 -22.49 9.55 18.27
N VAL A 81 -21.36 9.24 18.91
CA VAL A 81 -20.14 8.81 18.23
C VAL A 81 -20.30 7.44 17.55
N ILE A 82 -21.08 6.54 18.15
CA ILE A 82 -21.30 5.19 17.60
C ILE A 82 -22.27 5.25 16.44
N GLU A 83 -23.36 5.99 16.57
CA GLU A 83 -24.33 6.13 15.49
C GLU A 83 -23.75 6.90 14.29
N ARG A 84 -22.86 7.87 14.52
CA ARG A 84 -22.10 8.53 13.45
C ARG A 84 -21.10 7.59 12.77
N ALA A 85 -20.41 6.76 13.55
CA ALA A 85 -19.52 5.72 13.01
C ALA A 85 -20.28 4.69 12.15
N LYS A 86 -21.50 4.31 12.55
CA LYS A 86 -22.37 3.44 11.74
C LYS A 86 -22.81 4.10 10.44
N ASP A 87 -23.24 5.37 10.46
CA ASP A 87 -23.57 6.11 9.22
C ASP A 87 -22.37 6.17 8.27
N LYS A 88 -21.14 6.34 8.79
CA LYS A 88 -19.91 6.33 8.00
C LYS A 88 -19.63 4.95 7.40
N MET A 89 -19.82 3.88 8.17
CA MET A 89 -19.70 2.50 7.68
C MET A 89 -20.75 2.18 6.60
N ASP A 90 -21.98 2.67 6.76
CA ASP A 90 -23.05 2.52 5.76
C ASP A 90 -22.64 3.18 4.43
N ALA A 91 -22.17 4.43 4.49
CA ALA A 91 -21.67 5.15 3.33
C ALA A 91 -20.48 4.40 2.69
N ALA A 92 -19.51 3.95 3.48
CA ALA A 92 -18.34 3.25 2.98
C ALA A 92 -18.71 1.96 2.21
N PHE A 93 -19.58 1.13 2.79
CA PHE A 93 -20.01 -0.11 2.16
C PHE A 93 -20.93 0.12 0.96
N GLU A 94 -21.75 1.18 0.95
CA GLU A 94 -22.51 1.59 -0.22
C GLU A 94 -21.56 1.99 -1.37
N PHE A 95 -20.59 2.86 -1.10
CA PHE A 95 -19.60 3.34 -2.06
C PHE A 95 -18.82 2.18 -2.70
N MET A 96 -18.22 1.33 -1.87
CA MET A 96 -17.44 0.18 -2.34
C MET A 96 -18.30 -0.82 -3.12
N SER A 97 -19.54 -1.07 -2.68
CA SER A 97 -20.48 -1.94 -3.40
C SER A 97 -20.88 -1.37 -4.77
N LYS A 98 -21.01 -0.04 -4.88
CA LYS A 98 -21.28 0.63 -6.17
C LYS A 98 -20.07 0.54 -7.11
N LEU A 99 -18.85 0.67 -6.61
CA LEU A 99 -17.61 0.55 -7.42
C LEU A 99 -17.10 -0.87 -7.63
N GLN A 100 -17.69 -1.87 -6.98
CA GLN A 100 -17.20 -3.25 -7.01
C GLN A 100 -15.79 -3.40 -6.42
N ILE A 101 -15.47 -2.61 -5.39
CA ILE A 101 -14.23 -2.72 -4.63
C ILE A 101 -14.39 -3.84 -3.59
N PRO A 102 -13.64 -4.96 -3.68
CA PRO A 102 -13.86 -6.11 -2.81
C PRO A 102 -13.25 -5.96 -1.42
N TYR A 103 -12.37 -4.98 -1.19
CA TYR A 103 -11.68 -4.82 0.07
C TYR A 103 -11.69 -3.38 0.63
N TYR A 104 -11.39 -3.24 1.92
CA TYR A 104 -11.09 -1.95 2.55
C TYR A 104 -9.92 -2.07 3.51
N CYS A 105 -9.36 -0.92 3.87
CA CYS A 105 -8.28 -0.75 4.83
C CYS A 105 -8.67 0.34 5.84
N PHE A 106 -8.29 0.19 7.12
CA PHE A 106 -8.60 1.22 8.13
C PHE A 106 -7.50 1.38 9.18
N HIS A 107 -7.35 2.60 9.71
CA HIS A 107 -6.85 2.81 11.06
C HIS A 107 -8.00 2.70 12.05
N ASP A 108 -7.69 2.21 13.23
CA ASP A 108 -8.66 2.03 14.31
C ASP A 108 -9.46 3.30 14.66
N VAL A 109 -8.81 4.47 14.69
CA VAL A 109 -9.46 5.77 14.91
C VAL A 109 -10.32 6.24 13.73
N ASP A 110 -10.12 5.70 12.53
CA ASP A 110 -10.94 6.04 11.37
C ASP A 110 -12.33 5.43 11.50
N LEU A 111 -12.43 4.29 12.18
CA LEU A 111 -13.71 3.61 12.37
C LEU A 111 -14.58 4.33 13.41
N VAL A 112 -13.97 4.83 14.49
CA VAL A 112 -14.70 5.46 15.60
C VAL A 112 -13.81 6.40 16.41
N ASP A 113 -14.40 7.50 16.88
CA ASP A 113 -13.69 8.49 17.68
C ASP A 113 -13.25 7.94 19.04
N TYR A 114 -12.01 8.22 19.39
CA TYR A 114 -11.41 7.83 20.66
C TYR A 114 -11.55 8.94 21.72
N THR A 115 -11.45 8.51 22.97
CA THR A 115 -11.28 9.32 24.18
C THR A 115 -9.85 9.17 24.71
N ASP A 116 -9.58 9.73 25.90
CA ASP A 116 -8.33 9.54 26.63
C ASP A 116 -8.28 8.24 27.47
N ASN A 117 -9.35 7.43 27.45
CA ASN A 117 -9.43 6.18 28.21
C ASN A 117 -9.29 4.95 27.29
N VAL A 118 -8.25 4.15 27.55
CA VAL A 118 -7.94 2.93 26.78
C VAL A 118 -9.10 1.93 26.76
N VAL A 119 -9.75 1.71 27.90
CA VAL A 119 -10.85 0.73 28.04
C VAL A 119 -12.10 1.20 27.30
N ASP A 120 -12.39 2.51 27.32
CA ASP A 120 -13.53 3.05 26.57
C ASP A 120 -13.27 3.01 25.06
N ASN A 121 -12.04 3.23 24.63
CA ASN A 121 -11.64 3.14 23.22
C ASN A 121 -11.76 1.70 22.70
N GLU A 122 -11.27 0.72 23.46
CA GLU A 122 -11.42 -0.71 23.12
C GLU A 122 -12.89 -1.09 22.97
N LYS A 123 -13.77 -0.66 23.90
CA LYS A 123 -15.22 -0.91 23.80
C LYS A 123 -15.85 -0.27 22.57
N ARG A 124 -15.49 0.98 22.25
CA ARG A 124 -16.00 1.69 21.06
C ARG A 124 -15.58 0.95 19.78
N LEU A 125 -14.30 0.57 19.69
CA LEU A 125 -13.78 -0.16 18.55
C LEU A 125 -14.47 -1.53 18.39
N GLN A 126 -14.70 -2.26 19.49
CA GLN A 126 -15.42 -3.53 19.46
C GLN A 126 -16.85 -3.40 18.91
N VAL A 127 -17.58 -2.35 19.29
CA VAL A 127 -18.94 -2.10 18.79
C VAL A 127 -18.92 -1.86 17.28
N ILE A 128 -18.05 -0.98 16.78
CA ILE A 128 -18.01 -0.68 15.34
C ILE A 128 -17.43 -1.84 14.53
N THR A 129 -16.50 -2.61 15.10
CA THR A 129 -15.98 -3.85 14.50
C THR A 129 -17.09 -4.88 14.33
N SER A 130 -17.95 -5.06 15.33
CA SER A 130 -19.10 -5.96 15.24
C SER A 130 -20.05 -5.54 14.11
N TYR A 131 -20.29 -4.23 13.97
CA TYR A 131 -21.11 -3.71 12.89
C TYR A 131 -20.47 -3.88 11.51
N ALA A 132 -19.15 -3.68 11.39
CA ALA A 132 -18.41 -3.96 10.17
C ALA A 132 -18.52 -5.44 9.77
N GLN A 133 -18.52 -6.37 10.73
CA GLN A 133 -18.69 -7.80 10.45
C GLN A 133 -20.09 -8.11 9.86
N GLU A 134 -21.14 -7.45 10.36
CA GLU A 134 -22.49 -7.53 9.76
C GLU A 134 -22.47 -7.05 8.31
N LYS A 135 -21.84 -5.90 8.04
CA LYS A 135 -21.70 -5.33 6.69
C LYS A 135 -20.89 -6.21 5.75
N GLN A 136 -19.79 -6.79 6.21
CA GLN A 136 -18.99 -7.76 5.44
C GLN A 136 -19.84 -8.99 5.07
N LYS A 137 -20.68 -9.48 5.99
CA LYS A 137 -21.58 -10.61 5.72
C LYS A 137 -22.68 -10.25 4.70
N GLU A 138 -23.21 -9.03 4.75
CA GLU A 138 -24.24 -8.55 3.84
C GLU A 138 -23.73 -8.35 2.41
N THR A 139 -22.52 -7.82 2.27
CA THR A 139 -21.98 -7.35 0.98
C THR A 139 -20.96 -8.29 0.35
N GLY A 140 -20.30 -9.13 1.16
CA GLY A 140 -19.15 -9.94 0.75
C GLY A 140 -17.83 -9.17 0.67
N ILE A 141 -17.82 -7.85 0.93
CA ILE A 141 -16.61 -7.04 1.05
C ILE A 141 -15.78 -7.55 2.24
N LYS A 142 -14.45 -7.51 2.13
CA LYS A 142 -13.51 -8.08 3.12
C LYS A 142 -12.52 -7.02 3.60
N LEU A 143 -11.88 -7.29 4.74
CA LEU A 143 -10.78 -6.46 5.23
C LEU A 143 -9.47 -6.90 4.57
N LEU A 144 -8.79 -6.01 3.84
CA LEU A 144 -7.44 -6.30 3.34
C LEU A 144 -6.44 -6.21 4.49
N TRP A 145 -6.49 -5.11 5.24
CA TRP A 145 -5.73 -4.95 6.47
C TRP A 145 -6.30 -3.88 7.40
N GLY A 146 -6.04 -4.05 8.69
CA GLY A 146 -6.18 -2.99 9.69
C GLY A 146 -4.82 -2.48 10.15
N THR A 147 -4.82 -1.33 10.80
CA THR A 147 -3.64 -0.71 11.42
C THR A 147 -4.06 0.17 12.60
N ALA A 148 -3.09 0.63 13.39
CA ALA A 148 -3.29 1.57 14.48
C ALA A 148 -2.75 2.95 14.12
N ASN A 149 -3.57 3.99 14.24
CA ASN A 149 -3.08 5.37 14.11
C ASN A 149 -2.30 5.80 15.35
N LEU A 150 -0.99 5.55 15.34
CA LEU A 150 -0.07 5.92 16.41
C LEU A 150 0.62 7.27 16.16
N PHE A 151 -0.01 8.19 15.43
CA PHE A 151 0.68 9.39 14.93
C PHE A 151 -0.12 10.68 14.98
N SER A 152 -1.46 10.63 14.96
CA SER A 152 -2.31 11.83 14.99
C SER A 152 -2.46 12.42 16.39
N HIS A 153 -2.63 11.58 17.43
CA HIS A 153 -2.86 12.08 18.78
C HIS A 153 -1.60 12.72 19.38
N LYS A 154 -1.75 13.86 20.07
CA LYS A 154 -0.64 14.62 20.69
C LYS A 154 0.31 13.81 21.58
N ARG A 155 -0.17 12.70 22.15
CA ARG A 155 0.65 11.80 22.98
C ARG A 155 1.83 11.20 22.20
N TYR A 156 1.67 11.01 20.88
CA TYR A 156 2.68 10.40 20.01
C TYR A 156 3.61 11.43 19.35
N MET A 157 3.58 12.70 19.77
CA MET A 157 4.40 13.76 19.14
C MET A 157 5.91 13.50 19.15
N ASN A 158 6.39 12.61 20.04
CA ASN A 158 7.80 12.20 20.15
C ASN A 158 8.01 10.71 19.79
N GLY A 159 7.12 10.09 19.02
CA GLY A 159 7.17 8.67 18.67
C GLY A 159 6.11 7.84 19.39
N ALA A 160 5.96 6.57 19.00
CA ALA A 160 5.07 5.62 19.65
C ALA A 160 5.89 4.47 20.24
N ALA A 161 6.30 3.49 19.44
CA ALA A 161 7.26 2.48 19.85
C ALA A 161 8.67 3.07 20.04
N THR A 162 9.00 4.16 19.34
CA THR A 162 10.28 4.86 19.48
C THR A 162 10.23 5.99 20.51
N ASN A 163 9.13 6.14 21.26
CA ASN A 163 9.02 7.25 22.21
C ASN A 163 10.08 7.14 23.32
N PRO A 164 10.72 8.26 23.72
CA PRO A 164 11.61 8.30 24.88
C PRO A 164 10.92 7.98 26.22
N ASP A 165 9.59 8.12 26.30
CA ASP A 165 8.75 7.77 27.44
C ASP A 165 8.04 6.42 27.24
N PHE A 166 8.37 5.45 28.10
CA PHE A 166 7.77 4.13 28.10
C PHE A 166 6.24 4.16 28.32
N HIS A 167 5.71 5.16 29.03
CA HIS A 167 4.27 5.27 29.21
C HIS A 167 3.56 5.51 27.87
N VAL A 168 4.13 6.33 26.98
CA VAL A 168 3.58 6.54 25.63
C VAL A 168 3.66 5.26 24.80
N LEU A 169 4.79 4.54 24.88
CA LEU A 169 4.94 3.23 24.23
C LEU A 169 3.85 2.25 24.68
N ALA A 170 3.55 2.19 25.97
CA ALA A 170 2.49 1.33 26.51
C ALA A 170 1.09 1.71 25.99
N HIS A 171 0.81 2.99 25.78
CA HIS A 171 -0.43 3.44 25.10
C HIS A 171 -0.44 3.04 23.63
N GLY A 172 0.69 3.11 22.92
CA GLY A 172 0.82 2.58 21.56
C GLY A 172 0.55 1.07 21.49
N ALA A 173 1.09 0.30 22.44
CA ALA A 173 0.85 -1.14 22.53
C ALA A 173 -0.63 -1.48 22.77
N ALA A 174 -1.32 -0.72 23.64
CA ALA A 174 -2.74 -0.92 23.91
C ALA A 174 -3.60 -0.68 22.65
N GLN A 175 -3.23 0.31 21.84
CA GLN A 175 -3.93 0.62 20.60
C GLN A 175 -3.67 -0.44 19.52
N VAL A 176 -2.41 -0.88 19.34
CA VAL A 176 -2.04 -1.96 18.41
C VAL A 176 -2.71 -3.28 18.78
N LYS A 177 -2.79 -3.62 20.07
CA LYS A 177 -3.57 -4.77 20.54
C LYS A 177 -5.03 -4.67 20.07
N SER A 178 -5.68 -3.53 20.29
CA SER A 178 -7.10 -3.34 19.94
C SER A 178 -7.32 -3.39 18.42
N ALA A 179 -6.43 -2.78 17.63
CA ALA A 179 -6.47 -2.82 16.17
C ALA A 179 -6.24 -4.24 15.63
N LEU A 180 -5.31 -5.00 16.22
CA LEU A 180 -5.10 -6.42 15.89
C LEU A 180 -6.33 -7.26 16.20
N ASP A 181 -6.95 -7.09 17.37
CA ASP A 181 -8.17 -7.81 17.74
C ASP A 181 -9.32 -7.51 16.77
N ALA A 182 -9.48 -6.24 16.36
CA ALA A 182 -10.45 -5.84 15.34
C ALA A 182 -10.14 -6.48 13.98
N THR A 183 -8.86 -6.48 13.57
CA THR A 183 -8.39 -7.10 12.33
C THR A 183 -8.66 -8.60 12.32
N ILE A 184 -8.38 -9.30 13.41
CA ILE A 184 -8.67 -10.75 13.58
C ILE A 184 -10.18 -11.00 13.50
N THR A 185 -10.99 -10.20 14.22
CA THR A 185 -12.45 -10.33 14.24
C THR A 185 -13.08 -10.18 12.85
N LEU A 186 -12.51 -9.30 12.03
CA LEU A 186 -12.94 -9.03 10.66
C LEU A 186 -12.28 -9.93 9.60
N ASN A 187 -11.53 -10.95 10.04
CA ASN A 187 -10.77 -11.85 9.18
C ASN A 187 -9.86 -11.10 8.19
N GLY A 188 -9.18 -10.05 8.66
CA GLY A 188 -8.25 -9.27 7.87
C GLY A 188 -7.12 -10.13 7.30
N GLN A 189 -6.80 -9.91 6.03
CA GLN A 189 -5.75 -10.69 5.36
C GLN A 189 -4.34 -10.29 5.81
N ASN A 190 -4.16 -9.04 6.23
CA ASN A 190 -2.86 -8.49 6.60
C ASN A 190 -3.00 -7.46 7.75
N TYR A 191 -1.88 -7.00 8.30
CA TYR A 191 -1.83 -5.91 9.29
C TYR A 191 -0.61 -5.02 9.02
N VAL A 192 -0.82 -3.71 8.96
CA VAL A 192 0.21 -2.74 8.57
C VAL A 192 0.81 -2.02 9.78
N PHE A 193 2.09 -1.68 9.68
CA PHE A 193 2.76 -0.70 10.53
C PHE A 193 3.37 0.38 9.63
N TRP A 194 2.78 1.57 9.65
CA TRP A 194 3.39 2.77 9.09
C TRP A 194 3.94 3.64 10.22
N GLY A 195 5.24 3.93 10.16
CA GLY A 195 6.01 4.58 11.22
C GLY A 195 5.85 6.10 11.29
N GLY A 196 4.64 6.67 11.16
CA GLY A 196 4.45 8.12 11.00
C GLY A 196 5.08 9.01 12.08
N ARG A 197 5.34 8.50 13.30
CA ARG A 197 6.16 9.18 14.33
C ARG A 197 7.41 8.40 14.75
N GLU A 198 7.65 7.24 14.15
CA GLU A 198 8.76 6.34 14.43
C GLU A 198 10.01 6.82 13.68
N GLY A 199 10.56 7.92 14.19
CA GLY A 199 11.68 8.63 13.60
C GLY A 199 12.12 9.77 14.52
N TYR A 200 12.78 10.78 13.98
CA TYR A 200 13.20 11.93 14.76
C TYR A 200 12.98 13.26 14.06
N THR A 201 12.90 14.33 14.87
CA THR A 201 12.89 15.71 14.39
C THR A 201 14.28 16.36 14.50
N SER A 202 15.07 15.98 15.51
CA SER A 202 16.45 16.44 15.70
C SER A 202 17.32 15.29 16.18
N LEU A 203 18.50 15.11 15.58
CA LEU A 203 19.42 14.08 16.03
C LEU A 203 20.04 14.40 17.42
N LEU A 204 20.03 15.67 17.83
CA LEU A 204 20.67 16.11 19.09
C LEU A 204 20.05 15.50 20.35
N ASN A 205 18.77 15.13 20.31
CA ASN A 205 18.04 14.54 21.43
C ASN A 205 17.59 13.10 21.18
N THR A 206 18.10 12.45 20.12
CA THR A 206 17.66 11.12 19.70
C THR A 206 18.77 10.11 19.89
N ASN A 207 18.45 9.00 20.57
CA ASN A 207 19.29 7.81 20.58
C ASN A 207 18.73 6.79 19.58
N MET A 208 19.10 6.96 18.30
CA MET A 208 18.54 6.19 17.19
C MET A 208 18.64 4.68 17.41
N LYS A 209 19.79 4.21 17.92
CA LYS A 209 20.00 2.78 18.18
C LYS A 209 18.98 2.23 19.16
N ARG A 210 18.77 2.95 20.28
CA ARG A 210 17.83 2.52 21.33
C ARG A 210 16.39 2.54 20.82
N GLU A 211 16.03 3.56 20.07
CA GLU A 211 14.69 3.70 19.49
C GLU A 211 14.39 2.59 18.47
N GLN A 212 15.32 2.27 17.57
CA GLN A 212 15.17 1.16 16.62
C GLN A 212 15.13 -0.20 17.33
N GLU A 213 15.93 -0.40 18.40
CA GLU A 213 15.84 -1.61 19.24
C GLU A 213 14.48 -1.72 19.96
N HIS A 214 13.88 -0.60 20.37
CA HIS A 214 12.53 -0.59 20.94
C HIS A 214 11.47 -0.90 19.89
N LEU A 215 11.55 -0.30 18.69
CA LEU A 215 10.67 -0.59 17.57
C LEU A 215 10.71 -2.08 17.21
N ALA A 216 11.90 -2.67 17.09
CA ALA A 216 12.05 -4.10 16.81
C ALA A 216 11.36 -4.97 17.88
N LYS A 217 11.60 -4.68 19.17
CA LYS A 217 10.93 -5.38 20.28
C LYS A 217 9.41 -5.23 20.24
N PHE A 218 8.93 -4.04 19.90
CA PHE A 218 7.51 -3.75 19.78
C PHE A 218 6.86 -4.55 18.64
N LEU A 219 7.52 -4.65 17.49
CA LEU A 219 7.06 -5.47 16.36
C LEU A 219 7.03 -6.96 16.72
N HIS A 220 8.06 -7.48 17.41
CA HIS A 220 8.03 -8.85 17.93
C HIS A 220 6.85 -9.11 18.88
N LEU A 221 6.62 -8.21 19.84
CA LEU A 221 5.50 -8.35 20.79
C LEU A 221 4.14 -8.34 20.07
N SER A 222 3.98 -7.44 19.08
CA SER A 222 2.75 -7.31 18.30
C SER A 222 2.50 -8.56 17.46
N LYS A 223 3.55 -9.05 16.77
CA LYS A 223 3.52 -10.31 16.02
C LYS A 223 3.15 -11.49 16.91
N ASP A 224 3.86 -11.68 18.02
CA ASP A 224 3.68 -12.84 18.90
C ASP A 224 2.27 -12.84 19.52
N TYR A 225 1.76 -11.66 19.90
CA TYR A 225 0.38 -11.49 20.34
C TYR A 225 -0.61 -11.90 19.25
N ALA A 226 -0.47 -11.34 18.04
CA ALA A 226 -1.37 -11.61 16.93
C ALA A 226 -1.40 -13.10 16.56
N ARG A 227 -0.24 -13.74 16.45
CA ARG A 227 -0.12 -15.19 16.17
C ARG A 227 -0.76 -16.03 17.27
N LYS A 228 -0.51 -15.70 18.54
CA LYS A 228 -1.15 -16.37 19.69
C LYS A 228 -2.68 -16.27 19.67
N ASN A 229 -3.22 -15.18 19.13
CA ASN A 229 -4.66 -14.94 19.03
C ASN A 229 -5.26 -15.33 17.66
N GLY A 230 -4.55 -16.13 16.86
CA GLY A 230 -5.09 -16.76 15.66
C GLY A 230 -4.97 -15.94 14.37
N PHE A 231 -4.24 -14.81 14.39
CA PHE A 231 -3.94 -14.08 13.16
C PHE A 231 -3.00 -14.89 12.28
N THR A 232 -3.42 -15.23 11.07
CA THR A 232 -2.63 -15.99 10.09
C THR A 232 -2.17 -15.14 8.90
N GLY A 233 -2.60 -13.88 8.85
CA GLY A 233 -2.25 -12.94 7.79
C GLY A 233 -0.80 -12.48 7.81
N THR A 234 -0.41 -11.71 6.80
CA THR A 234 0.95 -11.15 6.68
C THR A 234 1.06 -9.81 7.42
N PHE A 235 2.22 -9.54 8.03
CA PHE A 235 2.50 -8.21 8.56
C PHE A 235 3.24 -7.38 7.53
N PHE A 236 2.92 -6.09 7.44
CA PHE A 236 3.61 -5.17 6.54
C PHE A 236 4.28 -4.05 7.31
N ILE A 237 5.49 -3.69 6.89
CA ILE A 237 6.08 -2.37 7.15
C ILE A 237 5.86 -1.52 5.91
N GLU A 238 5.40 -0.28 6.10
CA GLU A 238 5.16 0.67 5.03
C GLU A 238 6.25 1.75 5.03
N PRO A 239 7.22 1.71 4.10
CA PRO A 239 8.34 2.64 4.13
C PRO A 239 7.90 4.06 3.77
N LYS A 240 8.52 5.05 4.42
CA LYS A 240 8.46 6.48 4.08
C LYS A 240 9.71 7.19 4.61
N PRO A 241 10.31 8.14 3.86
CA PRO A 241 11.58 8.76 4.26
C PRO A 241 11.46 9.80 5.38
N CYS A 242 10.34 10.51 5.43
CA CYS A 242 10.08 11.66 6.29
C CYS A 242 8.59 12.02 6.24
N GLU A 243 8.23 13.15 6.86
CA GLU A 243 6.86 13.69 6.91
C GLU A 243 5.87 12.78 7.66
N PRO A 244 5.55 13.11 8.92
CA PRO A 244 5.80 14.37 9.62
C PRO A 244 7.14 14.46 10.37
N THR A 245 7.94 13.40 10.39
CA THR A 245 9.29 13.42 11.00
C THR A 245 10.30 14.08 10.06
N LYS A 246 11.46 14.51 10.60
CA LYS A 246 12.59 14.96 9.76
C LYS A 246 13.26 13.78 9.06
N HIS A 247 13.25 12.63 9.71
CA HIS A 247 13.75 11.35 9.21
C HIS A 247 12.93 10.26 9.89
N GLN A 248 12.26 9.44 9.09
CA GLN A 248 11.56 8.25 9.53
C GLN A 248 12.49 7.03 9.38
N TYR A 249 12.45 6.10 10.33
CA TYR A 249 13.45 5.01 10.40
C TYR A 249 13.28 3.98 9.27
N ASP A 250 12.04 3.69 8.92
CA ASP A 250 11.58 2.88 7.80
C ASP A 250 11.65 3.67 6.49
N TYR A 251 12.86 4.14 6.13
CA TYR A 251 13.07 5.17 5.11
C TYR A 251 12.64 4.76 3.69
N ASP A 252 13.06 3.58 3.24
CA ASP A 252 12.79 2.99 1.92
C ASP A 252 12.82 1.46 2.03
N ALA A 253 12.54 0.76 0.92
CA ALA A 253 12.47 -0.69 0.88
C ALA A 253 13.78 -1.34 1.33
N ALA A 254 14.93 -0.87 0.84
CA ALA A 254 16.22 -1.43 1.19
C ALA A 254 16.55 -1.26 2.68
N THR A 255 16.24 -0.09 3.25
CA THR A 255 16.42 0.21 4.67
C THR A 255 15.56 -0.70 5.54
N VAL A 256 14.27 -0.84 5.19
CA VAL A 256 13.34 -1.72 5.90
C VAL A 256 13.79 -3.18 5.82
N ILE A 257 14.19 -3.67 4.64
CA ILE A 257 14.71 -5.03 4.48
C ILE A 257 15.96 -5.26 5.36
N GLY A 258 16.86 -4.27 5.41
CA GLY A 258 18.03 -4.29 6.29
C GLY A 258 17.65 -4.40 7.77
N PHE A 259 16.70 -3.58 8.22
CA PHE A 259 16.16 -3.62 9.58
C PHE A 259 15.52 -4.97 9.90
N LEU A 260 14.65 -5.49 9.02
CA LEU A 260 13.98 -6.78 9.23
C LEU A 260 14.97 -7.94 9.32
N ARG A 261 16.03 -7.94 8.51
CA ARG A 261 17.12 -8.93 8.59
C ARG A 261 17.91 -8.81 9.88
N GLN A 262 18.30 -7.59 10.26
CA GLN A 262 19.08 -7.31 11.46
C GLN A 262 18.37 -7.79 12.74
N TYR A 263 17.05 -7.67 12.80
CA TYR A 263 16.25 -8.01 13.97
C TYR A 263 15.49 -9.35 13.85
N GLY A 264 15.71 -10.13 12.79
CA GLY A 264 15.09 -11.46 12.66
C GLY A 264 13.57 -11.43 12.48
N LEU A 265 13.08 -10.46 11.69
CA LEU A 265 11.66 -10.25 11.36
C LEU A 265 11.33 -10.54 9.88
N ALA A 266 12.35 -10.78 9.03
CA ALA A 266 12.18 -10.94 7.58
C ALA A 266 11.31 -12.12 7.14
N ASP A 267 11.15 -13.15 7.99
CA ASP A 267 10.28 -14.30 7.69
C ASP A 267 8.79 -14.02 8.00
N ASP A 268 8.50 -12.99 8.79
CA ASP A 268 7.16 -12.68 9.28
C ASP A 268 6.55 -11.42 8.65
N PHE A 269 7.41 -10.53 8.16
CA PHE A 269 7.02 -9.23 7.61
C PHE A 269 7.36 -9.13 6.12
N LYS A 270 6.51 -8.44 5.38
CA LYS A 270 6.75 -7.99 4.01
C LYS A 270 6.59 -6.47 3.94
N LEU A 271 6.70 -5.89 2.75
CA LEU A 271 6.56 -4.45 2.54
C LEU A 271 5.18 -4.13 1.95
N ASN A 272 4.58 -3.05 2.46
CA ASN A 272 3.50 -2.32 1.80
C ASN A 272 4.14 -1.10 1.14
N LEU A 273 4.24 -1.06 -0.19
CA LEU A 273 4.95 0.00 -0.88
C LEU A 273 3.98 1.05 -1.40
N GLU A 274 4.26 2.31 -1.11
CA GLU A 274 3.47 3.44 -1.62
C GLU A 274 4.24 4.24 -2.67
N VAL A 275 3.55 4.63 -3.74
CA VAL A 275 4.14 5.41 -4.85
C VAL A 275 4.68 6.76 -4.37
N ASN A 276 3.87 7.54 -3.64
CA ASN A 276 4.28 8.88 -3.20
C ASN A 276 5.45 8.78 -2.21
N HIS A 277 5.44 7.82 -1.28
CA HIS A 277 6.56 7.57 -0.37
C HIS A 277 7.87 7.21 -1.10
N ALA A 278 7.80 6.35 -2.12
CA ALA A 278 8.96 5.98 -2.93
C ALA A 278 9.60 7.22 -3.60
N THR A 279 8.78 8.03 -4.27
CA THR A 279 9.26 9.26 -4.93
C THR A 279 9.78 10.29 -3.95
N LEU A 280 9.18 10.41 -2.76
CA LEU A 280 9.67 11.29 -1.70
C LEU A 280 11.05 10.85 -1.17
N ALA A 281 11.37 9.56 -1.24
CA ALA A 281 12.67 9.01 -0.86
C ALA A 281 13.74 9.20 -1.95
N GLY A 282 13.36 9.75 -3.11
CA GLY A 282 14.23 9.91 -4.28
C GLY A 282 14.30 8.68 -5.17
N HIS A 283 13.35 7.74 -5.05
CA HIS A 283 13.29 6.51 -5.83
C HIS A 283 12.09 6.50 -6.76
N THR A 284 12.19 5.81 -7.90
CA THR A 284 10.96 5.47 -8.65
C THR A 284 10.19 4.37 -7.91
N PHE A 285 8.88 4.29 -8.10
CA PHE A 285 8.09 3.21 -7.51
C PHE A 285 8.53 1.83 -8.03
N GLN A 286 8.93 1.75 -9.30
CA GLN A 286 9.50 0.58 -9.95
C GLN A 286 10.77 0.09 -9.23
N HIS A 287 11.63 1.01 -8.77
CA HIS A 287 12.82 0.65 -8.01
C HIS A 287 12.45 -0.08 -6.72
N GLU A 288 11.56 0.51 -5.92
CA GLU A 288 11.12 -0.05 -4.64
C GLU A 288 10.44 -1.41 -4.84
N LEU A 289 9.59 -1.54 -5.88
CA LEU A 289 8.97 -2.81 -6.27
C LEU A 289 10.02 -3.87 -6.59
N GLN A 290 11.04 -3.55 -7.40
CA GLN A 290 12.08 -4.51 -7.79
C GLN A 290 12.91 -4.94 -6.57
N VAL A 291 13.30 -3.99 -5.71
CA VAL A 291 14.03 -4.27 -4.46
C VAL A 291 13.25 -5.22 -3.56
N ALA A 292 11.96 -4.98 -3.38
CA ALA A 292 11.10 -5.84 -2.57
C ALA A 292 10.85 -7.21 -3.23
N ALA A 293 10.67 -7.26 -4.55
CA ALA A 293 10.47 -8.49 -5.32
C ALA A 293 11.71 -9.40 -5.25
N ASP A 294 12.90 -8.85 -5.48
CA ASP A 294 14.17 -9.59 -5.43
C ASP A 294 14.47 -10.14 -4.03
N ALA A 295 14.01 -9.44 -2.98
CA ALA A 295 14.11 -9.91 -1.61
C ALA A 295 13.03 -10.94 -1.22
N GLY A 296 12.03 -11.19 -2.07
CA GLY A 296 10.87 -12.02 -1.75
C GLY A 296 9.92 -11.38 -0.73
N LEU A 297 9.96 -10.05 -0.58
CA LEU A 297 9.25 -9.29 0.45
C LEU A 297 8.23 -8.28 -0.13
N LEU A 298 7.91 -8.36 -1.42
CA LEU A 298 6.81 -7.58 -2.02
C LEU A 298 5.44 -8.11 -1.53
N GLY A 299 4.85 -7.42 -0.55
CA GLY A 299 3.63 -7.86 0.14
C GLY A 299 2.35 -7.25 -0.43
N SER A 300 2.29 -5.92 -0.44
CA SER A 300 1.13 -5.10 -0.81
C SER A 300 1.59 -3.78 -1.41
N ILE A 301 0.66 -3.02 -2.01
CA ILE A 301 0.94 -1.66 -2.45
C ILE A 301 -0.17 -0.69 -2.06
N ASP A 302 0.24 0.56 -1.85
CA ASP A 302 -0.63 1.73 -1.82
C ASP A 302 -0.51 2.51 -3.12
N ALA A 303 -1.62 2.55 -3.83
CA ALA A 303 -1.79 3.08 -5.17
C ALA A 303 -2.16 4.56 -5.12
N ASN A 304 -1.16 5.40 -5.24
CA ASN A 304 -1.32 6.84 -5.37
C ASN A 304 -0.22 7.43 -6.27
N ARG A 305 0.05 8.72 -6.12
CA ARG A 305 1.20 9.41 -6.69
C ARG A 305 1.51 10.65 -5.86
N GLY A 306 2.77 11.08 -5.96
CA GLY A 306 3.22 12.41 -5.58
C GLY A 306 3.05 13.46 -6.67
N ASP A 307 3.67 14.60 -6.39
CA ASP A 307 3.94 15.65 -7.37
C ASP A 307 5.43 15.97 -7.27
N GLU A 308 6.17 15.76 -8.36
CA GLU A 308 7.62 15.88 -8.38
C GLU A 308 8.12 17.30 -8.06
N GLN A 309 7.27 18.31 -8.20
CA GLN A 309 7.58 19.71 -7.87
C GLN A 309 7.19 20.05 -6.42
N ASN A 310 6.53 19.14 -5.70
CA ASN A 310 6.07 19.32 -4.34
C ASN A 310 6.63 18.21 -3.44
N GLY A 311 7.70 18.52 -2.70
CA GLY A 311 8.40 17.57 -1.82
C GLY A 311 7.64 17.23 -0.53
N TRP A 312 6.37 16.89 -0.64
CA TRP A 312 5.49 16.39 0.43
C TRP A 312 4.47 15.41 -0.15
N ASP A 313 3.75 14.74 0.74
CA ASP A 313 2.76 13.74 0.38
C ASP A 313 1.45 14.36 -0.12
N THR A 314 1.13 14.11 -1.38
CA THR A 314 -0.05 14.70 -2.04
C THR A 314 -1.23 13.75 -2.11
N ASP A 315 -0.99 12.45 -1.94
CA ASP A 315 -1.93 11.32 -1.95
C ASP A 315 -2.89 11.42 -3.15
N GLN A 316 -2.36 11.72 -4.34
CA GLN A 316 -3.15 11.81 -5.55
C GLN A 316 -3.44 10.41 -6.10
N PHE A 317 -4.59 10.20 -6.73
CA PHE A 317 -4.82 8.95 -7.47
C PHE A 317 -3.78 8.81 -8.60
N PRO A 318 -3.40 7.59 -9.00
CA PRO A 318 -2.46 7.40 -10.10
C PRO A 318 -3.04 7.95 -11.42
N TYR A 319 -2.17 8.44 -12.31
CA TYR A 319 -2.57 9.02 -13.62
C TYR A 319 -1.66 8.62 -14.77
N ASN A 320 -0.39 8.26 -14.50
CA ASN A 320 0.59 7.98 -15.51
C ASN A 320 0.56 6.49 -15.88
N ILE A 321 0.09 6.18 -17.09
CA ILE A 321 0.01 4.81 -17.60
C ILE A 321 1.39 4.19 -17.83
N ASN A 322 2.40 4.98 -18.18
CA ASN A 322 3.75 4.48 -18.43
C ASN A 322 4.37 3.92 -17.16
N GLU A 323 4.37 4.71 -16.08
CA GLU A 323 4.88 4.30 -14.78
C GLU A 323 4.16 3.06 -14.26
N LEU A 324 2.81 3.05 -14.29
CA LEU A 324 2.06 1.88 -13.84
C LEU A 324 2.31 0.64 -14.70
N THR A 325 2.49 0.79 -16.02
CA THR A 325 2.82 -0.34 -16.89
C THR A 325 4.16 -0.96 -16.48
N GLU A 326 5.18 -0.14 -16.24
CA GLU A 326 6.49 -0.62 -15.78
C GLU A 326 6.43 -1.26 -14.39
N SER A 327 5.65 -0.70 -13.47
CA SER A 327 5.37 -1.33 -12.17
C SER A 327 4.69 -2.69 -12.32
N MET A 328 3.74 -2.81 -13.24
CA MET A 328 3.05 -4.07 -13.50
C MET A 328 3.95 -5.12 -14.16
N LEU A 329 4.98 -4.74 -14.93
CA LEU A 329 6.00 -5.70 -15.41
C LEU A 329 6.67 -6.41 -14.22
N ILE A 330 7.11 -5.63 -13.24
CA ILE A 330 7.78 -6.17 -12.04
C ILE A 330 6.83 -7.03 -11.22
N ILE A 331 5.60 -6.56 -10.98
CA ILE A 331 4.60 -7.30 -10.21
C ILE A 331 4.26 -8.63 -10.88
N LEU A 332 4.09 -8.65 -12.21
CA LEU A 332 3.82 -9.88 -12.95
C LEU A 332 5.02 -10.84 -12.94
N GLU A 333 6.24 -10.35 -13.18
CA GLU A 333 7.46 -11.17 -13.11
C GLU A 333 7.68 -11.76 -11.70
N ALA A 334 7.28 -11.04 -10.64
CA ALA A 334 7.34 -11.51 -9.25
C ALA A 334 6.23 -12.52 -8.87
N GLY A 335 5.29 -12.82 -9.78
CA GLY A 335 4.16 -13.73 -9.54
C GLY A 335 2.93 -13.07 -8.88
N GLY A 336 2.92 -11.75 -8.79
CA GLY A 336 1.91 -10.93 -8.12
C GLY A 336 2.27 -10.55 -6.68
N LEU A 337 1.38 -9.82 -6.03
CA LEU A 337 1.53 -9.39 -4.64
C LEU A 337 1.38 -10.56 -3.66
N GLN A 338 2.28 -10.66 -2.67
CA GLN A 338 2.35 -11.80 -1.75
C GLN A 338 1.58 -11.53 -0.45
N GLY A 339 0.25 -11.63 -0.52
CA GLY A 339 -0.67 -11.51 0.62
C GLY A 339 -1.59 -10.29 0.54
N GLY A 340 -1.04 -9.16 0.10
CA GLY A 340 -1.73 -7.89 -0.03
C GLY A 340 -2.58 -7.72 -1.29
N GLY A 341 -2.78 -6.45 -1.64
CA GLY A 341 -3.57 -5.98 -2.77
C GLY A 341 -3.19 -4.55 -3.13
N VAL A 342 -4.04 -3.89 -3.91
CA VAL A 342 -3.88 -2.51 -4.35
C VAL A 342 -4.84 -1.63 -3.55
N ASN A 343 -4.36 -1.02 -2.48
CA ASN A 343 -5.15 -0.08 -1.69
C ASN A 343 -5.01 1.33 -2.27
N PHE A 344 -6.12 2.03 -2.50
CA PHE A 344 -6.07 3.43 -2.91
C PHE A 344 -5.84 4.32 -1.71
N ASP A 345 -4.60 4.41 -1.23
CA ASP A 345 -4.16 5.43 -0.28
C ASP A 345 -4.07 6.81 -0.96
N ALA A 346 -5.23 7.28 -1.43
CA ALA A 346 -5.36 8.49 -2.19
C ALA A 346 -6.64 9.24 -1.79
N LYS A 347 -6.57 10.58 -1.83
CA LYS A 347 -7.69 11.47 -1.49
C LYS A 347 -8.17 12.25 -2.71
N ILE A 348 -9.45 12.57 -2.74
CA ILE A 348 -9.96 13.62 -3.63
C ILE A 348 -9.32 14.95 -3.24
N ARG A 349 -9.23 15.88 -4.19
CA ARG A 349 -8.57 17.16 -3.94
C ARG A 349 -9.40 18.00 -2.99
N ARG A 350 -8.74 18.91 -2.27
CA ARG A 350 -9.38 19.88 -1.36
C ARG A 350 -10.52 20.67 -2.05
N ASN A 351 -10.39 20.94 -3.34
CA ASN A 351 -11.37 21.67 -4.14
C ASN A 351 -12.27 20.76 -4.99
N SER A 352 -12.18 19.44 -4.83
CA SER A 352 -13.14 18.45 -5.37
C SER A 352 -14.14 18.15 -4.28
N THR A 353 -15.23 18.91 -4.23
CA THR A 353 -16.20 18.92 -3.12
C THR A 353 -17.50 18.20 -3.44
N ASP A 354 -17.68 17.79 -4.68
CA ASP A 354 -18.90 17.14 -5.12
C ASP A 354 -18.82 15.64 -4.78
N THR A 355 -19.97 15.03 -4.53
CA THR A 355 -19.99 13.65 -4.05
C THR A 355 -19.53 12.68 -5.15
N GLU A 356 -19.78 13.02 -6.41
CA GLU A 356 -19.34 12.31 -7.61
C GLU A 356 -17.81 12.24 -7.73
N ASP A 357 -17.07 13.22 -7.20
CA ASP A 357 -15.61 13.31 -7.36
C ASP A 357 -14.89 12.08 -6.80
N LEU A 358 -15.42 11.52 -5.71
CA LEU A 358 -14.86 10.30 -5.10
C LEU A 358 -15.00 9.09 -6.03
N PHE A 359 -16.07 9.02 -6.81
CA PHE A 359 -16.25 7.98 -7.83
C PHE A 359 -15.33 8.21 -9.01
N PHE A 360 -15.26 9.42 -9.56
CA PHE A 360 -14.37 9.72 -10.70
C PHE A 360 -12.92 9.37 -10.38
N ALA A 361 -12.46 9.72 -9.18
CA ALA A 361 -11.10 9.44 -8.73
C ALA A 361 -10.80 7.93 -8.68
N HIS A 362 -11.67 7.14 -8.05
CA HIS A 362 -11.49 5.69 -7.95
C HIS A 362 -11.66 4.98 -9.29
N ILE A 363 -12.64 5.39 -10.12
CA ILE A 363 -12.82 4.82 -11.47
C ILE A 363 -11.55 5.00 -12.29
N GLY A 364 -11.00 6.22 -12.31
CA GLY A 364 -9.77 6.52 -13.03
C GLY A 364 -8.59 5.66 -12.54
N GLY A 365 -8.40 5.56 -11.22
CA GLY A 365 -7.34 4.73 -10.63
C GLY A 365 -7.48 3.24 -10.98
N MET A 366 -8.67 2.68 -10.82
CA MET A 366 -8.95 1.27 -11.11
C MET A 366 -8.78 0.94 -12.60
N ASP A 367 -9.30 1.79 -13.49
CA ASP A 367 -9.14 1.61 -14.94
C ASP A 367 -7.68 1.72 -15.37
N LEU A 368 -6.91 2.63 -14.77
CA LEU A 368 -5.51 2.81 -15.13
C LEU A 368 -4.67 1.57 -14.74
N PHE A 369 -4.91 1.00 -13.56
CA PHE A 369 -4.31 -0.28 -13.15
C PHE A 369 -4.72 -1.42 -14.07
N ALA A 370 -6.01 -1.52 -14.43
CA ALA A 370 -6.50 -2.55 -15.34
C ALA A 370 -5.86 -2.44 -16.73
N ARG A 371 -5.73 -1.22 -17.27
CA ARG A 371 -5.03 -0.96 -18.52
C ARG A 371 -3.55 -1.35 -18.42
N ALA A 372 -2.87 -0.92 -17.35
CA ALA A 372 -1.46 -1.23 -17.12
C ALA A 372 -1.19 -2.73 -17.04
N LEU A 373 -2.07 -3.49 -16.37
CA LEU A 373 -1.97 -4.96 -16.28
C LEU A 373 -2.08 -5.61 -17.66
N ILE A 374 -3.05 -5.22 -18.49
CA ILE A 374 -3.19 -5.73 -19.86
C ILE A 374 -1.95 -5.39 -20.69
N THR A 375 -1.48 -4.15 -20.60
CA THR A 375 -0.31 -3.69 -21.35
C THR A 375 0.95 -4.44 -20.94
N ALA A 376 1.20 -4.58 -19.64
CA ALA A 376 2.34 -5.31 -19.11
C ALA A 376 2.32 -6.79 -19.51
N ASP A 377 1.17 -7.45 -19.46
CA ASP A 377 1.02 -8.84 -19.90
C ASP A 377 1.39 -9.00 -21.39
N LYS A 378 0.91 -8.10 -22.26
CA LYS A 378 1.30 -8.09 -23.68
C LYS A 378 2.78 -7.83 -23.89
N ILE A 379 3.39 -6.91 -23.14
CA ILE A 379 4.83 -6.66 -23.23
C ILE A 379 5.61 -7.94 -22.84
N LEU A 380 5.23 -8.60 -21.76
CA LEU A 380 5.91 -9.82 -21.30
C LEU A 380 5.70 -11.01 -22.26
N GLY A 381 4.51 -11.13 -22.85
CA GLY A 381 4.15 -12.27 -23.70
C GLY A 381 4.48 -12.12 -25.18
N GLU A 382 4.47 -10.90 -25.71
CA GLU A 382 4.50 -10.64 -27.17
C GLU A 382 5.72 -9.83 -27.64
N SER A 383 6.50 -9.27 -26.73
CA SER A 383 7.65 -8.42 -27.08
C SER A 383 9.00 -9.14 -26.89
N SER A 384 10.09 -8.50 -27.34
CA SER A 384 11.46 -8.96 -27.10
C SER A 384 12.03 -8.53 -25.74
N TYR A 385 11.22 -7.96 -24.83
CA TYR A 385 11.68 -7.40 -23.55
C TYR A 385 12.44 -8.42 -22.68
N LEU A 386 11.81 -9.56 -22.37
CA LEU A 386 12.42 -10.61 -21.54
C LEU A 386 13.62 -11.27 -22.23
N GLN A 387 13.53 -11.47 -23.54
CA GLN A 387 14.63 -12.01 -24.34
C GLN A 387 15.85 -11.10 -24.26
N PHE A 388 15.66 -9.78 -24.42
CA PHE A 388 16.74 -8.80 -24.32
C PHE A 388 17.42 -8.85 -22.94
N ARG A 389 16.63 -8.85 -21.86
CA ARG A 389 17.16 -8.95 -20.49
C ARG A 389 17.99 -10.22 -20.31
N ARG A 390 17.48 -11.40 -20.72
CA ARG A 390 18.22 -12.67 -20.62
C ARG A 390 19.53 -12.64 -21.41
N GLU A 391 19.49 -12.23 -22.68
CA GLU A 391 20.68 -12.20 -23.56
C GLU A 391 21.77 -11.27 -23.03
N ARG A 392 21.38 -10.17 -22.35
CA ARG A 392 22.32 -9.22 -21.76
C ARG A 392 23.22 -9.84 -20.68
N TYR A 393 22.76 -10.87 -19.97
CA TYR A 393 23.49 -11.53 -18.88
C TYR A 393 24.00 -12.94 -19.24
N GLN A 394 23.86 -13.38 -20.49
CA GLN A 394 24.16 -14.75 -20.93
C GLN A 394 25.59 -15.23 -20.64
N SER A 395 26.56 -14.31 -20.49
CA SER A 395 27.94 -14.68 -20.12
C SER A 395 28.05 -15.35 -18.75
N PHE A 396 27.06 -15.16 -17.88
CA PHE A 396 27.01 -15.76 -16.56
C PHE A 396 26.30 -17.13 -16.53
N ASP A 397 25.56 -17.49 -17.59
CA ASP A 397 24.86 -18.78 -17.67
C ASP A 397 25.80 -19.97 -17.99
N THR A 398 27.02 -19.69 -18.46
CA THR A 398 27.96 -20.73 -18.91
C THR A 398 29.41 -20.43 -18.54
N GLY A 399 30.28 -21.44 -18.63
CA GLY A 399 31.72 -21.29 -18.46
C GLY A 399 32.14 -20.62 -17.13
N LYS A 400 33.12 -19.72 -17.22
CA LYS A 400 33.67 -19.03 -16.03
C LYS A 400 32.69 -18.07 -15.36
N GLY A 401 31.73 -17.51 -16.10
CA GLY A 401 30.68 -16.69 -15.49
C GLY A 401 29.78 -17.53 -14.57
N ALA A 402 29.38 -18.72 -15.01
CA ALA A 402 28.60 -19.64 -14.17
C ALA A 402 29.38 -20.18 -12.96
N GLU A 403 30.70 -20.39 -13.11
CA GLU A 403 31.57 -20.74 -11.98
C GLU A 403 31.67 -19.59 -10.97
N PHE A 404 31.75 -18.34 -11.44
CA PHE A 404 31.76 -17.15 -10.60
C PHE A 404 30.48 -17.02 -9.77
N GLU A 405 29.31 -17.10 -10.39
CA GLU A 405 28.02 -16.96 -9.69
C GLU A 405 27.80 -18.04 -8.63
N LYS A 406 28.34 -19.24 -8.85
CA LYS A 406 28.29 -20.35 -7.87
C LYS A 406 29.32 -20.20 -6.75
N GLY A 407 30.16 -19.17 -6.76
CA GLY A 407 31.20 -18.95 -5.75
C GLY A 407 32.41 -19.87 -5.89
N ASN A 408 32.65 -20.45 -7.07
CA ASN A 408 33.71 -21.43 -7.29
C ASN A 408 35.04 -20.82 -7.76
N LEU A 409 35.11 -19.51 -7.93
CA LEU A 409 36.32 -18.81 -8.39
C LEU A 409 36.90 -17.93 -7.28
N PHE A 410 38.22 -17.88 -7.22
CA PHE A 410 38.97 -16.94 -6.39
C PHE A 410 39.38 -15.70 -7.21
N LEU A 411 39.87 -14.67 -6.52
CA LEU A 411 40.32 -13.45 -7.17
C LEU A 411 41.46 -13.72 -8.17
N GLU A 412 42.33 -14.68 -7.87
CA GLU A 412 43.41 -15.13 -8.75
C GLU A 412 42.88 -15.77 -10.04
N ASP A 413 41.79 -16.55 -9.98
CA ASP A 413 41.16 -17.13 -11.18
C ASP A 413 40.61 -16.03 -12.10
N LEU A 414 40.00 -15.00 -11.52
CA LEU A 414 39.48 -13.84 -12.26
C LEU A 414 40.63 -13.04 -12.90
N TYR A 415 41.73 -12.84 -12.17
CA TYR A 415 42.94 -12.23 -12.70
C TYR A 415 43.49 -13.01 -13.90
N HIS A 416 43.66 -14.33 -13.77
CA HIS A 416 44.15 -15.17 -14.86
C HIS A 416 43.20 -15.20 -16.07
N PHE A 417 41.89 -15.20 -15.81
CA PHE A 417 40.90 -15.08 -16.87
C PHE A 417 41.04 -13.76 -17.64
N ALA A 418 41.14 -12.63 -16.94
CA ALA A 418 41.34 -11.32 -17.58
C ALA A 418 42.67 -11.25 -18.35
N ALA A 419 43.77 -11.71 -17.75
CA ALA A 419 45.11 -11.71 -18.38
C ALA A 419 45.15 -12.55 -19.68
N LYS A 420 44.34 -13.60 -19.77
CA LYS A 420 44.27 -14.48 -20.94
C LYS A 420 43.31 -13.96 -22.03
N ASN A 421 42.23 -13.29 -21.67
CA ASN A 421 41.14 -12.94 -22.60
C ASN A 421 41.22 -11.50 -23.14
N GLY A 422 42.11 -10.65 -22.62
CA GLY A 422 42.32 -9.30 -23.14
C GLY A 422 41.17 -8.35 -22.81
N GLU A 423 41.07 -7.25 -23.57
CA GLU A 423 40.07 -6.20 -23.35
C GLU A 423 38.65 -6.68 -23.70
N PRO A 424 37.65 -6.47 -22.82
CA PRO A 424 36.26 -6.80 -23.13
C PRO A 424 35.67 -5.98 -24.28
N GLU A 425 34.71 -6.56 -25.02
CA GLU A 425 33.95 -5.82 -26.02
C GLU A 425 33.01 -4.79 -25.35
N VAL A 426 32.96 -3.58 -25.91
CA VAL A 426 31.97 -2.56 -25.52
C VAL A 426 30.59 -2.95 -26.06
N ARG A 427 29.60 -3.07 -25.18
CA ARG A 427 28.21 -3.44 -25.52
C ARG A 427 27.23 -2.33 -25.15
N SER A 428 26.39 -1.91 -26.10
CA SER A 428 25.36 -0.89 -25.87
C SER A 428 24.23 -1.41 -25.00
N GLY A 429 23.73 -0.58 -24.07
CA GLY A 429 22.60 -0.92 -23.19
C GLY A 429 21.22 -0.86 -23.84
N LYS A 430 21.09 -0.25 -25.03
CA LYS A 430 19.84 -0.14 -25.81
C LYS A 430 18.65 0.45 -25.03
N GLN A 431 18.91 1.43 -24.17
CA GLN A 431 17.90 2.03 -23.31
C GLN A 431 16.73 2.63 -24.10
N GLU A 432 17.02 3.50 -25.07
CA GLU A 432 15.99 4.18 -25.87
C GLU A 432 15.17 3.18 -26.69
N PHE A 433 15.76 2.04 -27.08
CA PHE A 433 15.03 0.97 -27.76
C PHE A 433 14.01 0.29 -26.82
N LEU A 434 14.39 0.05 -25.56
CA LEU A 434 13.49 -0.55 -24.57
C LEU A 434 12.35 0.39 -24.18
N GLU A 435 12.65 1.67 -23.96
CA GLU A 435 11.64 2.70 -23.68
C GLU A 435 10.63 2.80 -24.83
N ASN A 436 11.13 2.86 -26.08
CA ASN A 436 10.26 2.86 -27.26
C ASN A 436 9.54 1.52 -27.48
N LEU A 437 10.10 0.40 -27.03
CA LEU A 437 9.43 -0.89 -27.07
C LEU A 437 8.20 -0.85 -26.15
N ILE A 438 8.35 -0.40 -24.90
CA ILE A 438 7.25 -0.28 -23.93
C ILE A 438 6.18 0.68 -24.45
N ASN A 439 6.59 1.86 -24.94
CA ASN A 439 5.68 2.90 -25.43
C ASN A 439 4.81 2.46 -26.63
N ARG A 440 5.22 1.45 -27.40
CA ARG A 440 4.41 0.93 -28.51
C ARG A 440 3.24 0.05 -28.06
N TYR A 441 3.29 -0.47 -26.82
CA TYR A 441 2.21 -1.29 -26.26
C TYR A 441 1.20 -0.48 -25.45
N ILE A 442 1.61 0.69 -24.94
CA ILE A 442 0.76 1.66 -24.23
C ILE A 442 -0.19 2.35 -25.21
#